data_AF-A0A7Y5SSI6-F1
#
_entry.id   AF-A0A7Y5SSI6-F1
#
_cell.length_a   1.000
_cell.length_b   1.000
_cell.length_c   1.000
_cell.angle_alpha   90.00
_cell.angle_beta   90.00
_cell.angle_gamma   90.00
#
_symmetry.space_group_name_H-M   'P 1'
#
loop_
_entity.id
_entity.type
_entity.pdbx_description
1 polymer ?
#
loop_
_entity_poly.entity_id
_entity_poly.type
_entity_poly.pdbx_seq_one_letter_code
_entity_poly.pdbx_strand_id
1 'polypeptide(L)'
;QFQELLGRDFVEEFRRQGLLGVNPWLIQNDANKRVRIRRLGPLLAARRIRMKSDCPSTRLLVHQLQEFPIGDHDDGPDALEMAIRLAEELLAGAYDDGLGNRLPV
;
A
#
# COMPACT_ATOMS: atom_id res chain seq x y z
N GLN A 1 -0.54 -4.92 -16.10
CA GLN A 1 0.17 -3.72 -15.59
C GLN A 1 1.37 -4.17 -14.74
N PHE A 2 2.40 -3.35 -14.46
CA PHE A 2 3.69 -3.76 -13.82
C PHE A 2 3.57 -4.71 -12.62
N GLN A 3 2.53 -4.59 -11.78
CA GLN A 3 2.30 -5.48 -10.65
C GLN A 3 2.06 -6.94 -11.06
N GLU A 4 1.36 -7.20 -12.16
CA GLU A 4 1.11 -8.57 -12.65
C GLU A 4 2.38 -9.21 -13.19
N LEU A 5 3.24 -8.41 -13.84
CA LEU A 5 4.53 -8.85 -14.33
C LEU A 5 5.45 -9.22 -13.15
N LEU A 6 5.66 -8.28 -12.23
CA LEU A 6 6.57 -8.45 -11.10
C LEU A 6 6.04 -9.42 -10.04
N GLY A 7 4.71 -9.54 -9.91
CA GLY A 7 4.09 -10.44 -8.94
C GLY A 7 4.52 -11.89 -9.15
N ARG A 8 4.61 -12.32 -10.41
CA ARG A 8 5.12 -13.65 -10.75
C ARG A 8 6.58 -13.82 -10.36
N ASP A 9 7.43 -12.86 -10.74
CA ASP A 9 8.86 -12.90 -10.47
C ASP A 9 9.14 -12.92 -8.96
N PHE A 10 8.38 -12.17 -8.16
CA PHE A 10 8.46 -12.22 -6.71
C PHE A 10 8.10 -13.59 -6.14
N VAL A 11 7.04 -14.23 -6.62
CA VAL A 11 6.67 -15.59 -6.15
C VAL A 11 7.77 -16.60 -6.47
N GLU A 12 8.33 -16.54 -7.67
CA GLU A 12 9.44 -17.42 -8.09
C GLU A 12 10.68 -17.19 -7.21
N GLU A 13 11.01 -15.93 -6.93
CA GLU A 13 12.14 -15.57 -6.09
C GLU A 13 11.94 -15.92 -4.60
N PHE A 14 10.74 -15.72 -4.05
CA PHE A 14 10.42 -16.14 -2.68
C PHE A 14 10.59 -17.65 -2.50
N ARG A 15 10.12 -18.45 -3.47
CA ARG A 15 10.34 -19.90 -3.46
C ARG A 15 11.82 -20.26 -3.54
N ARG A 16 12.58 -19.58 -4.41
CA ARG A 16 14.02 -19.79 -4.54
C ARG A 16 14.78 -19.52 -3.25
N GLN A 17 14.34 -18.52 -2.47
CA GLN A 17 14.92 -18.16 -1.17
C GLN A 17 14.35 -18.98 0.01
N GLY A 18 13.38 -19.87 -0.22
CA GLY A 18 12.74 -20.65 0.84
C GLY A 18 11.76 -19.86 1.73
N LEU A 19 11.29 -18.69 1.27
CA LEU A 19 10.28 -17.88 1.95
C LEU A 19 8.89 -18.47 1.72
N LEU A 20 8.53 -19.46 2.53
CA LEU A 20 7.22 -20.12 2.47
C LEU A 20 6.14 -19.26 3.14
N GLY A 21 4.95 -19.17 2.52
CA GLY A 21 3.81 -18.43 3.05
C GLY A 21 3.83 -16.92 2.81
N VAL A 22 4.85 -16.41 2.12
CA VAL A 22 4.90 -15.01 1.66
C VAL A 22 4.29 -14.92 0.27
N ASN A 23 3.22 -14.14 0.11
CA ASN A 23 2.58 -13.91 -1.17
C ASN A 23 2.56 -12.41 -1.49
N PRO A 24 2.87 -11.99 -2.73
CA PRO A 24 2.63 -10.63 -3.17
C PRO A 24 1.14 -10.31 -3.12
N TRP A 25 0.80 -9.14 -2.56
CA TRP A 25 -0.54 -8.60 -2.60
C TRP A 25 -0.63 -7.63 -3.78
N LEU A 26 -1.36 -8.05 -4.82
CA LEU A 26 -1.61 -7.19 -5.98
C LEU A 26 -2.76 -6.25 -5.64
N ILE A 27 -2.52 -4.95 -5.81
CA ILE A 27 -3.48 -3.91 -5.44
C ILE A 27 -4.03 -3.28 -6.71
N GLN A 28 -5.31 -3.53 -6.96
CA GLN A 28 -6.05 -2.87 -8.02
C GLN A 28 -6.42 -1.46 -7.56
N ASN A 29 -6.10 -0.47 -8.39
CA ASN A 29 -6.41 0.93 -8.14
C ASN A 29 -7.46 1.39 -9.15
N ASP A 30 -8.66 1.66 -8.67
CA ASP A 30 -9.82 2.14 -9.41
C ASP A 30 -10.00 3.67 -9.28
N ALA A 31 -9.64 4.22 -8.13
CA ALA A 31 -9.69 5.65 -7.85
C ALA A 31 -8.48 6.40 -8.39
N ASN A 32 -8.70 7.67 -8.77
CA ASN A 32 -7.64 8.57 -9.23
C ASN A 32 -6.51 8.65 -8.19
N LYS A 33 -5.26 8.48 -8.68
CA LYS A 33 -4.05 8.47 -7.86
C LYS A 33 -3.93 9.67 -6.91
N ARG A 34 -4.24 10.89 -7.39
CA ARG A 34 -4.19 12.10 -6.55
C ARG A 34 -5.21 12.09 -5.42
N VAL A 35 -6.39 11.52 -5.67
CA VAL A 35 -7.42 11.38 -4.65
C VAL A 35 -6.99 10.34 -3.61
N ARG A 36 -6.43 9.20 -4.05
CA ARG A 36 -5.89 8.17 -3.15
C ARG A 36 -4.81 8.72 -2.23
N ILE A 37 -3.75 9.30 -2.77
CA ILE A 37 -2.60 9.79 -1.98
C ILE A 37 -3.01 10.87 -0.96
N ARG A 38 -4.01 11.73 -1.30
CA ARG A 38 -4.56 12.72 -0.35
C ARG A 38 -5.17 12.10 0.91
N ARG A 39 -5.59 10.83 0.88
CA ARG A 39 -6.11 10.11 2.07
C ARG A 39 -5.06 9.96 3.17
N LEU A 40 -3.77 10.09 2.85
CA LEU A 40 -2.68 10.08 3.83
C LEU A 40 -2.68 11.34 4.72
N GLY A 41 -3.23 12.47 4.25
CA GLY A 41 -3.16 13.76 4.92
C GLY A 41 -3.63 13.75 6.38
N PRO A 42 -4.84 13.25 6.69
CA PRO A 42 -5.32 13.14 8.07
C PRO A 42 -4.43 12.28 8.97
N LEU A 43 -3.89 11.17 8.45
CA LEU A 43 -3.03 10.27 9.23
C LEU A 43 -1.67 10.93 9.56
N LEU A 44 -1.11 11.68 8.61
CA LEU A 44 0.11 12.45 8.79
C LEU A 44 -0.10 13.61 9.78
N ALA A 45 -1.18 14.38 9.61
CA ALA A 45 -1.54 15.48 10.50
C ALA A 45 -1.76 15.01 11.95
N ALA A 46 -2.40 13.85 12.12
CA ALA A 46 -2.61 13.21 13.42
C ALA A 46 -1.39 12.45 13.96
N ARG A 47 -0.24 12.48 13.26
CA ARG A 47 0.99 11.75 13.62
C ARG A 47 0.80 10.23 13.80
N ARG A 48 -0.14 9.64 13.07
CA ARG A 48 -0.42 8.19 13.07
C ARG A 48 0.57 7.40 12.21
N ILE A 49 1.24 8.07 11.27
CA ILE A 49 2.34 7.53 10.48
C ILE A 49 3.64 8.13 11.00
N ARG A 50 4.60 7.28 11.36
CA ARG A 50 5.94 7.71 11.78
C ARG A 50 6.98 7.12 10.84
N MET A 51 7.91 7.96 10.43
CA MET A 51 9.02 7.57 9.58
C MET A 51 10.23 7.23 10.43
N LYS A 52 11.00 6.21 10.03
CA LYS A 52 12.28 5.89 10.68
C LYS A 52 13.24 7.08 10.54
N SER A 53 13.72 7.61 11.66
CA SER A 53 14.74 8.68 11.68
C SER A 53 16.07 8.19 11.10
N ASP A 54 16.87 9.13 10.60
CA ASP A 54 18.22 8.89 10.05
C ASP A 54 18.29 7.87 8.89
N CYS A 55 17.16 7.53 8.28
CA CYS A 55 17.10 6.64 7.12
C CYS A 55 17.01 7.45 5.80
N PRO A 56 17.94 7.27 4.84
CA PRO A 56 17.91 8.00 3.56
C PRO A 56 16.58 7.83 2.80
N SER A 57 16.04 6.62 2.73
CA SER A 57 14.81 6.33 1.99
C SER A 57 13.58 6.99 2.59
N THR A 58 13.50 7.09 3.93
CA THR A 58 12.38 7.79 4.57
C THR A 58 12.49 9.30 4.43
N ARG A 59 13.71 9.87 4.39
CA ARG A 59 13.90 11.29 4.04
C ARG A 59 13.44 11.59 2.62
N LEU A 60 13.77 10.72 1.66
CA LEU A 60 13.29 10.84 0.28
C LEU A 60 11.76 10.77 0.21
N LEU A 61 11.14 9.80 0.89
CA LEU A 61 9.68 9.69 0.95
C LEU A 61 9.04 10.95 1.53
N VAL A 62 9.60 11.52 2.60
CA VAL A 62 9.10 12.77 3.18
C VAL A 62 9.19 13.92 2.18
N HIS A 63 10.29 14.03 1.44
CA HIS A 63 10.44 15.04 0.39
C HIS A 63 9.38 14.90 -0.70
N GLN A 64 9.20 13.68 -1.23
CA GLN A 64 8.16 13.40 -2.22
C GLN A 64 6.75 13.72 -1.70
N LEU A 65 6.45 13.43 -0.43
CA LEU A 65 5.17 13.78 0.20
C LEU A 65 4.97 15.31 0.31
N GLN A 66 6.03 16.08 0.51
CA GLN A 66 5.99 17.55 0.57
C GLN A 66 5.76 18.19 -0.81
N GLU A 67 6.33 17.60 -1.87
CA GLU A 67 6.22 18.11 -3.24
C GLU A 67 4.97 17.64 -3.98
N PHE A 68 4.31 16.59 -3.47
CA PHE A 68 3.09 16.08 -4.07
C PHE A 68 1.96 17.14 -4.07
N PRO A 69 1.22 17.36 -5.17
CA PRO A 69 1.17 16.56 -6.41
C PRO A 69 1.96 17.16 -7.59
N ILE A 70 2.90 18.08 -7.33
CA ILE A 70 3.57 18.88 -8.36
C ILE A 70 4.95 18.32 -8.68
N GLY A 71 5.62 17.70 -7.70
CA GLY A 71 6.94 17.10 -7.88
C GLY A 71 6.98 15.99 -8.94
N ASP A 72 8.18 15.71 -9.44
CA ASP A 72 8.41 14.78 -10.55
C ASP A 72 8.23 13.30 -10.16
N HIS A 73 8.22 13.01 -8.86
CA HIS A 73 8.13 11.65 -8.33
C HIS A 73 7.00 11.52 -7.30
N ASP A 74 6.17 10.51 -7.50
CA ASP A 74 5.03 10.19 -6.64
C ASP A 74 4.91 8.70 -6.32
N ASP A 75 5.94 7.92 -6.66
CA ASP A 75 6.03 6.47 -6.43
C ASP A 75 6.07 6.12 -4.94
N GLY A 76 6.85 6.86 -4.14
CA GLY A 76 6.87 6.70 -2.68
C GLY A 76 5.51 7.01 -2.02
N PRO A 77 4.91 8.19 -2.26
CA PRO A 77 3.56 8.51 -1.80
C PRO A 77 2.49 7.49 -2.23
N ASP A 78 2.54 6.99 -3.47
CA ASP A 78 1.61 5.97 -3.98
C ASP A 78 1.79 4.62 -3.28
N ALA A 79 3.04 4.18 -3.09
CA ALA A 79 3.36 2.96 -2.36
C ALA A 79 2.93 3.03 -0.89
N LEU A 80 3.13 4.19 -0.24
CA LEU A 80 2.69 4.41 1.14
C LEU A 80 1.16 4.35 1.26
N GLU A 81 0.42 4.96 0.33
CA GLU A 81 -1.04 4.88 0.31
C GLU A 81 -1.52 3.43 0.21
N MET A 82 -0.97 2.68 -0.75
CA MET A 82 -1.35 1.28 -0.95
C MET A 82 -1.01 0.42 0.28
N ALA A 83 0.15 0.64 0.90
CA ALA A 83 0.56 -0.09 2.10
C ALA A 83 -0.36 0.17 3.30
N ILE A 84 -0.74 1.43 3.53
CA ILE A 84 -1.66 1.80 4.61
C ILE A 84 -3.04 1.21 4.37
N ARG A 85 -3.56 1.33 3.14
CA ARG A 85 -4.88 0.79 2.80
C ARG A 85 -4.93 -0.73 2.97
N LEU A 86 -3.91 -1.45 2.50
CA LEU A 86 -3.81 -2.90 2.73
C LEU A 86 -3.77 -3.23 4.23
N ALA A 87 -3.01 -2.47 5.02
CA ALA A 87 -2.97 -2.68 6.47
C ALA A 87 -4.34 -2.44 7.14
N GLU A 88 -5.09 -1.42 6.71
CA GLU A 88 -6.45 -1.15 7.18
C GLU A 88 -7.42 -2.28 6.80
N GLU A 89 -7.37 -2.77 5.56
CA GLU A 89 -8.18 -3.89 5.08
C GLU A 89 -7.91 -5.17 5.89
N LEU A 90 -6.64 -5.48 6.18
CA LEU A 90 -6.26 -6.64 6.99
C LEU A 90 -6.70 -6.50 8.46
N LEU A 91 -6.73 -5.29 9.01
CA LEU A 91 -7.13 -5.03 10.39
C LEU A 91 -8.64 -4.93 10.58
N ALA A 92 -9.39 -4.55 9.54
CA ALA A 92 -10.85 -4.41 9.61
C ALA A 92 -11.58 -5.75 9.84
N GLY A 93 -10.91 -6.88 9.58
CA GLY A 93 -11.53 -8.21 9.65
C GLY A 93 -12.44 -8.50 8.45
N ALA A 94 -13.11 -9.66 8.46
CA ALA A 94 -14.08 -9.99 7.42
C ALA A 94 -15.23 -8.97 7.44
N TYR A 95 -15.60 -8.45 6.27
CA TYR A 95 -16.80 -7.63 6.10
C TYR A 95 -18.02 -8.45 6.56
N ASP A 96 -18.61 -8.07 7.69
CA ASP A 96 -19.97 -8.47 8.02
C ASP A 96 -20.89 -7.59 7.17
N ASP A 97 -21.25 -8.10 6.00
CA ASP A 97 -22.22 -7.46 5.10
C ASP A 97 -23.66 -7.51 5.66
N GLY A 98 -23.86 -8.13 6.83
CA GLY A 98 -25.17 -8.30 7.46
C GLY A 98 -26.08 -9.29 6.71
N LEU A 99 -25.58 -9.96 5.67
CA LEU A 99 -26.34 -10.93 4.89
C LEU A 99 -26.31 -12.33 5.52
N GLY A 100 -25.37 -12.56 6.45
CA GLY A 100 -25.12 -13.87 7.07
C GLY A 100 -24.62 -14.91 6.07
N ASN A 101 -24.56 -16.18 6.46
CA ASN A 101 -24.09 -17.29 5.60
C ASN A 101 -25.09 -17.73 4.52
N ARG A 102 -25.92 -16.81 4.01
CA ARG A 102 -27.06 -17.17 3.11
C ARG A 102 -26.72 -17.19 1.63
N LEU A 103 -25.47 -16.94 1.26
CA LEU A 103 -25.00 -17.17 -0.10
C LEU A 103 -24.36 -18.57 -0.15
N PRO A 104 -24.95 -19.53 -0.88
CA PRO A 104 -24.27 -20.79 -1.16
C PRO A 104 -23.12 -20.48 -2.11
N VAL A 105 -21.90 -20.78 -1.66
CA VAL A 105 -20.75 -21.00 -2.55
C VAL A 105 -20.97 -22.25 -3.37
#